data_AF-A0A3G2R252-F1
#
_entry.id   AF-A0A3G2R252-F1
#
_cell.length_a   1.000
_cell.length_b   1.000
_cell.length_c   1.000
_cell.angle_alpha   90.00
_cell.angle_beta   90.00
_cell.angle_gamma   90.00
#
_symmetry.space_group_name_H-M   'P 1'
#
loop_
_entity.id
_entity.type
_entity.pdbx_description
1 polymer ?
#
loop_
_entity_poly.entity_id
_entity_poly.type
_entity_poly.pdbx_seq_one_letter_code
_entity_poly.pdbx_strand_id
1 'polypeptide(L)'
;MDKKLDELCKTLKKETRELSLREFACKADAQKEIELFKKDHDNDFYPLDFQVIERTKPDDILKEYKNQTTVETSFRFLKSPIFLDAIYLKKESRIEALCYVLFLALFIYQILQRRMRKALEEQGEYIFVAGKVKTEKPTGNRILELLKPIQTIGYVEGDKECRILPEIPNEEPLERILSLIGLTPDIYTSIREYPHYLLE
;
A
#
# COMPACT_ATOMS: atom_id res chain seq x y z
N MET A 1 -0.03 -51.96 25.81
CA MET A 1 -0.45 -50.54 25.74
C MET A 1 0.73 -49.62 25.42
N ASP A 2 1.94 -49.91 25.91
CA ASP A 2 3.10 -49.00 25.76
C ASP A 2 3.54 -48.68 24.33
N LYS A 3 3.53 -49.63 23.39
CA LYS A 3 4.02 -49.38 22.01
C LYS A 3 3.25 -48.28 21.27
N LYS A 4 1.92 -48.23 21.43
CA LYS A 4 1.08 -47.19 20.80
C LYS A 4 1.31 -45.82 21.42
N LEU A 5 1.48 -45.77 22.74
CA LEU A 5 1.74 -44.52 23.46
C LEU A 5 3.14 -43.97 23.12
N ASP A 6 4.13 -44.85 22.99
CA ASP A 6 5.49 -44.50 22.55
C ASP A 6 5.53 -43.95 21.13
N GLU A 7 4.75 -44.55 20.23
CA GLU A 7 4.63 -44.12 18.84
C GLU A 7 3.95 -42.75 18.75
N LEU A 8 2.88 -42.54 19.53
CA LEU A 8 2.17 -41.27 19.62
C LEU A 8 3.07 -40.15 20.19
N CYS A 9 3.84 -40.44 21.24
CA CYS A 9 4.84 -39.53 21.79
C CYS A 9 5.92 -39.14 20.76
N LYS A 10 6.36 -40.09 19.92
CA LYS A 10 7.34 -39.82 18.87
C LYS A 10 6.77 -38.89 17.80
N THR A 11 5.54 -39.15 17.37
CA THR A 11 4.83 -38.31 16.39
C THR A 11 4.63 -36.89 16.93
N LEU A 12 4.11 -36.77 18.16
CA LEU A 12 3.83 -35.47 18.76
C LEU A 12 5.10 -34.63 18.98
N LYS A 13 6.21 -35.26 19.38
CA LYS A 13 7.52 -34.59 19.49
C LYS A 13 8.02 -34.09 18.14
N LYS A 14 7.73 -34.81 17.06
CA LYS A 14 8.12 -34.41 15.71
C LYS A 14 7.31 -33.20 15.25
N GLU A 15 5.99 -33.26 15.37
CA GLU A 15 5.07 -32.20 14.95
C GLU A 15 5.25 -30.93 15.79
N THR A 16 5.48 -31.07 17.11
CA THR A 16 5.78 -29.93 17.99
C THR A 16 7.09 -29.24 17.58
N ARG A 17 8.11 -30.02 17.16
CA ARG A 17 9.36 -29.46 16.64
C ARG A 17 9.13 -28.70 15.35
N GLU A 18 8.37 -29.27 14.41
CA GLU A 18 8.04 -28.61 13.14
C GLU A 18 7.28 -27.31 13.38
N LEU A 19 6.29 -27.30 14.27
CA LEU A 19 5.53 -26.10 14.63
C LEU A 19 6.42 -25.03 15.29
N SER A 20 7.35 -25.44 16.18
CA SER A 20 8.25 -24.50 16.87
C SER A 20 9.26 -23.79 15.96
N LEU A 21 9.59 -24.41 14.82
CA LEU A 21 10.53 -23.87 13.83
C LEU A 21 9.84 -23.04 12.76
N ARG A 22 8.51 -23.02 12.72
CA ARG A 22 7.74 -22.31 11.72
C ARG A 22 7.74 -20.81 11.99
N GLU A 23 7.99 -20.03 10.94
CA GLU A 23 7.88 -18.57 11.00
C GLU A 23 6.42 -18.15 10.76
N PHE A 24 5.94 -17.23 11.59
CA PHE A 24 4.60 -16.64 11.49
C PHE A 24 4.70 -15.15 11.20
N ALA A 25 3.76 -14.62 10.41
CA ALA A 25 3.78 -13.21 10.02
C ALA A 25 3.50 -12.27 11.19
N CYS A 26 2.66 -12.69 12.14
CA CYS A 26 2.40 -11.94 13.37
C CYS A 26 2.09 -12.85 14.57
N LYS A 27 2.07 -12.26 15.77
CA LYS A 27 1.72 -12.95 17.01
C LYS A 27 0.34 -13.59 16.96
N ALA A 28 -0.64 -12.90 16.38
CA ALA A 28 -2.02 -13.40 16.30
C ALA A 28 -2.11 -14.67 15.44
N ASP A 29 -1.33 -14.75 14.35
CA ASP A 29 -1.27 -15.94 13.51
C ASP A 29 -0.66 -17.12 14.28
N ALA A 30 0.43 -16.88 15.01
CA ALA A 30 1.06 -17.91 15.84
C ALA A 30 0.11 -18.41 16.95
N GLN A 31 -0.64 -17.50 17.59
CA GLN A 31 -1.64 -17.86 18.61
C GLN A 31 -2.76 -18.72 18.02
N LYS A 32 -3.27 -18.34 16.85
CA LYS A 32 -4.34 -19.07 16.16
C LYS A 32 -3.90 -20.48 15.74
N GLU A 33 -2.67 -20.61 15.25
CA GLU A 33 -2.13 -21.92 14.88
C GLU A 33 -1.93 -22.82 16.12
N ILE A 34 -1.52 -22.26 17.26
CA ILE A 34 -1.43 -23.00 18.53
C ILE A 34 -2.82 -23.48 18.98
N GLU A 35 -3.86 -22.64 18.84
CA GLU A 35 -5.23 -23.06 19.14
C GLU A 35 -5.69 -24.22 18.26
N LEU A 36 -5.36 -24.19 16.97
CA LEU A 36 -5.66 -25.30 16.05
C LEU A 36 -4.89 -26.57 16.45
N PHE A 37 -3.59 -26.46 16.71
CA PHE A 37 -2.77 -27.59 17.12
C PHE A 37 -3.24 -28.21 18.44
N LYS A 38 -3.65 -27.38 19.42
CA LYS A 38 -4.27 -27.87 20.66
C LYS A 38 -5.52 -28.69 20.40
N LYS A 39 -6.35 -28.25 19.45
CA LYS A 39 -7.59 -28.93 19.10
C LYS A 39 -7.36 -30.25 18.38
N ASP A 40 -6.38 -30.31 17.48
CA ASP A 40 -6.05 -31.50 16.71
C ASP A 40 -5.40 -32.59 17.58
N HIS A 41 -4.72 -32.19 18.66
CA HIS A 41 -4.01 -33.09 19.58
C HIS A 41 -4.63 -33.14 20.98
N ASP A 42 -5.89 -32.71 21.12
CA ASP A 42 -6.62 -32.74 22.40
C ASP A 42 -6.86 -34.19 22.85
N ASN A 43 -6.47 -34.53 24.07
CA ASN A 43 -6.60 -35.87 24.63
C ASN A 43 -6.52 -35.88 26.17
N ASP A 44 -7.03 -36.96 26.76
CA ASP A 44 -7.08 -37.14 28.22
C ASP A 44 -5.75 -37.59 28.86
N PHE A 45 -4.73 -37.93 28.06
CA PHE A 45 -3.50 -38.56 28.56
C PHE A 45 -2.42 -37.56 28.97
N TYR A 46 -2.38 -36.37 28.36
CA TYR A 46 -1.39 -35.35 28.69
C TYR A 46 -1.88 -33.92 28.38
N PRO A 47 -1.53 -32.94 29.23
CA PRO A 47 -1.74 -31.53 28.92
C PRO A 47 -0.65 -30.99 27.99
N LEU A 48 -1.03 -30.09 27.08
CA LEU A 48 -0.09 -29.36 26.21
C LEU A 48 -0.06 -27.86 26.56
N ASP A 49 1.12 -27.39 26.96
CA ASP A 49 1.40 -25.97 27.20
C ASP A 49 2.29 -25.39 26.11
N PHE A 50 1.99 -24.15 25.73
CA PHE A 50 2.72 -23.44 24.68
C PHE A 50 2.98 -22.00 25.13
N GLN A 51 4.13 -21.48 24.71
CA GLN A 51 4.48 -20.08 24.87
C GLN A 51 4.93 -19.53 23.52
N VAL A 52 4.26 -18.47 23.06
CA VAL A 52 4.72 -17.72 21.87
C VAL A 52 5.85 -16.81 22.31
N ILE A 53 7.06 -17.05 21.76
CA ILE A 53 8.22 -16.20 21.98
C ILE A 53 8.45 -15.41 20.70
N GLU A 54 8.24 -14.10 20.76
CA GLU A 54 8.61 -13.21 19.67
C GLU A 54 10.13 -13.07 19.64
N ARG A 55 10.75 -13.55 18.56
CA ARG A 55 12.17 -13.38 18.29
C ARG A 55 12.31 -12.45 17.10
N THR A 56 12.57 -11.18 17.37
CA THR A 56 12.96 -10.21 16.34
C THR A 56 14.49 -10.08 16.33
N LYS A 57 15.09 -10.11 15.14
CA LYS A 57 16.52 -9.81 15.02
C LYS A 57 16.72 -8.32 15.33
N PRO A 58 17.81 -7.94 16.03
CA PRO A 58 18.08 -6.53 16.32
C PRO A 58 18.07 -5.62 15.09
N ASP A 59 18.54 -6.12 13.94
CA ASP A 59 18.54 -5.40 12.66
C ASP A 59 17.13 -5.09 12.16
N ASP A 60 16.19 -6.02 12.34
CA ASP A 60 14.79 -5.84 11.95
C ASP A 60 14.10 -4.80 12.83
N ILE A 61 14.41 -4.78 14.13
CA ILE A 61 13.92 -3.75 15.08
C ILE A 61 14.41 -2.37 14.64
N LEU A 62 15.69 -2.23 14.32
CA LEU A 62 16.27 -0.95 13.92
C LEU A 62 15.69 -0.47 12.59
N LYS A 63 15.47 -1.40 11.65
CA LYS A 63 14.84 -1.10 10.36
C LYS A 63 13.40 -0.62 10.55
N GLU A 64 12.61 -1.32 11.36
CA GLU A 64 11.22 -0.95 11.63
C GLU A 64 11.14 0.42 12.33
N TYR A 65 11.98 0.66 13.34
CA TYR A 65 12.06 1.95 14.02
C TYR A 65 12.37 3.11 13.06
N LYS A 66 13.34 2.94 12.15
CA LYS A 66 13.66 3.95 11.13
C LYS A 66 12.52 4.17 10.13
N ASN A 67 11.70 3.16 9.87
CA ASN A 67 10.56 3.26 8.95
C ASN A 67 9.35 3.99 9.56
N GLN A 68 9.23 4.06 10.89
CA GLN A 68 8.13 4.79 11.55
C GLN A 68 8.07 6.26 11.13
N THR A 69 9.22 6.94 10.98
CA THR A 69 9.28 8.34 10.51
C THR A 69 8.66 8.50 9.12
N THR A 70 8.76 7.49 8.25
CA THR A 70 8.15 7.51 6.91
C THR A 70 6.63 7.47 6.98
N VAL A 71 6.10 6.65 7.89
CA VAL A 71 4.66 6.56 8.17
C VAL A 71 4.16 7.90 8.72
N GLU A 72 4.82 8.45 9.73
CA GLU A 72 4.44 9.74 10.33
C GLU A 72 4.48 10.90 9.32
N THR A 73 5.48 10.92 8.44
CA THR A 73 5.57 11.93 7.38
C THR A 73 4.39 11.83 6.40
N SER A 74 3.92 10.60 6.14
CA SER A 74 2.76 10.35 5.28
C SER A 74 1.45 10.81 5.94
N PHE A 75 1.31 10.63 7.25
CA PHE A 75 0.16 11.16 8.01
C PHE A 75 0.24 12.68 8.21
N ARG A 76 1.43 13.29 8.21
CA ARG A 76 1.58 14.75 8.26
C ARG A 76 0.90 15.44 7.07
N PHE A 77 0.90 14.81 5.90
CA PHE A 77 0.15 15.29 4.74
C PHE A 77 -1.35 15.33 5.01
N LEU A 78 -1.93 14.25 5.55
CA LEU A 78 -3.34 14.18 5.93
C LEU A 78 -3.71 15.17 7.05
N LYS A 79 -2.77 15.42 7.95
CA LYS A 79 -2.90 16.37 9.07
C LYS A 79 -2.58 17.81 8.67
N SER A 80 -2.28 18.09 7.40
CA SER A 80 -2.00 19.44 6.93
C SER A 80 -3.27 20.30 7.09
N PRO A 81 -3.18 21.48 7.73
CA PRO A 81 -4.34 22.34 8.04
C PRO A 81 -5.14 22.74 6.80
N ILE A 82 -4.52 22.71 5.61
CA ILE A 82 -5.14 23.05 4.33
C ILE A 82 -6.35 22.15 3.98
N PHE A 83 -6.37 20.89 4.45
CA PHE A 83 -7.47 19.95 4.18
C PHE A 83 -8.49 19.85 5.32
N LEU A 84 -8.09 20.10 6.56
CA LEU A 84 -8.94 19.87 7.75
C LEU A 84 -9.66 21.13 8.23
N ASP A 85 -9.10 22.33 8.04
CA ASP A 85 -9.73 23.58 8.50
C ASP A 85 -11.06 23.90 7.78
N ALA A 86 -11.26 23.34 6.58
CA ALA A 86 -12.45 23.60 5.77
C ALA A 86 -13.60 22.59 6.00
N ILE A 87 -13.39 21.52 6.78
CA ILE A 87 -14.35 20.41 6.85
C ILE A 87 -15.05 20.35 8.21
N TYR A 88 -16.12 21.14 8.35
CA TYR A 88 -17.01 21.08 9.53
C TYR A 88 -18.00 19.91 9.43
N LEU A 89 -17.59 18.74 9.90
CA LEU A 89 -18.45 17.56 9.99
C LEU A 89 -19.13 17.47 11.36
N LYS A 90 -20.45 17.59 11.39
CA LYS A 90 -21.26 17.61 12.62
C LYS A 90 -21.54 16.23 13.24
N LYS A 91 -21.37 15.14 12.48
CA LYS A 91 -21.72 13.77 12.91
C LYS A 91 -20.49 12.88 12.84
N GLU A 92 -20.29 12.04 13.85
CA GLU A 92 -19.18 11.07 13.95
C GLU A 92 -19.09 10.16 12.72
N SER A 93 -20.23 9.65 12.24
CA SER A 93 -20.26 8.79 11.05
C SER A 93 -19.73 9.46 9.78
N ARG A 94 -19.88 10.79 9.64
CA ARG A 94 -19.33 11.52 8.49
C ARG A 94 -17.83 11.74 8.62
N ILE A 95 -17.34 11.92 9.85
CA ILE A 95 -15.89 12.01 10.13
C ILE A 95 -15.24 10.69 9.75
N GLU A 96 -15.83 9.56 10.15
CA GLU A 96 -15.33 8.23 9.80
C GLU A 96 -15.29 8.01 8.28
N ALA A 97 -16.39 8.32 7.58
CA ALA A 97 -16.43 8.24 6.12
C ALA A 97 -15.36 9.11 5.44
N LEU A 98 -15.15 10.33 5.92
CA LEU A 98 -14.07 11.19 5.42
C LEU A 98 -12.69 10.58 5.68
N CYS A 99 -12.45 9.99 6.86
CA CYS A 99 -11.20 9.30 7.16
C CYS A 99 -10.90 8.19 6.16
N TYR A 100 -11.89 7.36 5.80
CA TYR A 100 -11.69 6.34 4.77
C TYR A 100 -11.35 6.93 3.41
N VAL A 101 -12.03 8.00 2.97
CA VAL A 101 -11.71 8.68 1.70
C VAL A 101 -10.29 9.25 1.73
N LEU A 102 -9.89 9.87 2.83
CA LEU A 102 -8.54 10.38 3.03
C LEU A 102 -7.49 9.27 3.02
N PHE A 103 -7.77 8.11 3.61
CA PHE A 103 -6.87 6.95 3.56
C PHE A 103 -6.75 6.37 2.15
N LEU A 104 -7.84 6.29 1.39
CA LEU A 104 -7.80 5.87 -0.01
C LEU A 104 -6.96 6.86 -0.84
N ALA A 105 -7.16 8.16 -0.65
CA ALA A 105 -6.35 9.18 -1.32
C ALA A 105 -4.87 9.06 -0.95
N LEU A 106 -4.55 8.85 0.34
CA LEU A 106 -3.17 8.63 0.78
C LEU A 106 -2.59 7.36 0.17
N PHE A 107 -3.37 6.29 0.07
CA PHE A 107 -2.93 5.03 -0.52
C PHE A 107 -2.57 5.20 -2.00
N ILE A 108 -3.41 5.89 -2.77
CA ILE A 108 -3.13 6.22 -4.18
C ILE A 108 -1.86 7.09 -4.29
N TYR A 109 -1.73 8.09 -3.42
CA TYR A 109 -0.54 8.94 -3.35
C TYR A 109 0.74 8.13 -3.10
N GLN A 110 0.72 7.17 -2.17
CA GLN A 110 1.87 6.30 -1.89
C GLN A 110 2.20 5.36 -3.05
N ILE A 111 1.19 4.80 -3.71
CA ILE A 111 1.38 3.97 -4.90
C ILE A 111 2.08 4.77 -5.99
N LEU A 112 1.60 5.98 -6.26
CA LEU A 112 2.16 6.86 -7.29
C LEU A 112 3.63 7.21 -7.00
N GLN A 113 3.95 7.60 -5.76
CA GLN A 113 5.34 7.85 -5.35
C GLN A 113 6.21 6.60 -5.47
N ARG A 114 5.71 5.45 -5.03
CA ARG A 114 6.45 4.18 -5.08
C ARG A 114 6.75 3.75 -6.51
N ARG A 115 5.78 3.86 -7.43
CA ARG A 115 5.94 3.48 -8.84
C ARG A 115 7.03 4.31 -9.50
N MET A 116 6.95 5.63 -9.38
CA MET A 116 7.95 6.52 -9.99
C MET A 116 9.35 6.29 -9.43
N ARG A 117 9.50 6.19 -8.10
CA ARG A 117 10.81 5.93 -7.48
C ARG A 117 11.40 4.60 -7.91
N LYS A 118 10.57 3.55 -7.97
CA LYS A 118 10.98 2.23 -8.40
C LYS A 118 11.43 2.24 -9.87
N ALA A 119 10.66 2.89 -10.75
CA ALA A 119 11.02 3.02 -12.17
C ALA A 119 12.34 3.77 -12.36
N LEU A 120 12.57 4.86 -11.62
CA LEU A 120 13.82 5.63 -11.67
C LEU A 120 15.02 4.82 -11.15
N GLU A 121 14.83 4.07 -10.06
CA GLU A 121 15.86 3.18 -9.51
C GLU A 121 16.23 2.06 -10.49
N GLU A 122 15.24 1.43 -11.13
CA GLU A 122 15.45 0.36 -12.12
C GLU A 122 16.15 0.88 -13.39
N GLN A 123 15.87 2.12 -13.80
CA GLN A 123 16.50 2.75 -14.97
C GLN A 123 17.85 3.42 -14.65
N GLY A 124 18.18 3.63 -13.37
CA GLY A 124 19.34 4.42 -12.96
C GLY A 124 19.23 5.90 -13.38
N GLU A 125 18.01 6.41 -13.45
CA GLU A 125 17.69 7.74 -13.98
C GLU A 125 17.20 8.71 -12.90
N TYR A 126 17.02 9.97 -13.31
CA TYR A 126 16.48 11.05 -12.50
C TYR A 126 15.43 11.83 -13.28
N ILE A 127 14.64 12.62 -12.56
CA ILE A 127 13.73 13.61 -13.14
C ILE A 127 14.05 15.01 -12.65
N PHE A 128 13.62 16.00 -13.43
CA PHE A 128 13.53 17.39 -13.02
C PHE A 128 12.17 17.67 -12.38
N VAL A 129 12.19 18.27 -11.19
CA VAL A 129 10.99 18.77 -10.51
C VAL A 129 10.99 20.30 -10.50
N ALA A 130 9.87 20.91 -10.09
CA ALA A 130 9.70 22.36 -10.09
C ALA A 130 10.92 23.12 -9.55
N GLY A 131 11.41 24.05 -10.38
CA GLY A 131 12.66 24.77 -10.12
C GLY A 131 13.89 24.08 -10.70
N LYS A 132 13.70 23.19 -11.71
CA LYS A 132 14.76 22.42 -12.39
C LYS A 132 15.68 21.64 -11.45
N VAL A 133 15.13 21.18 -10.33
CA VAL A 133 15.89 20.39 -9.35
C VAL A 133 15.94 18.94 -9.79
N LYS A 134 17.14 18.39 -9.96
CA LYS A 134 17.36 16.97 -10.26
C LYS A 134 17.09 16.11 -9.02
N THR A 135 16.27 15.07 -9.17
CA THR A 135 16.00 14.10 -8.09
C THR A 135 15.77 12.67 -8.61
N GLU A 136 16.32 11.71 -7.89
CA GLU A 136 16.09 10.27 -8.09
C GLU A 136 14.96 9.74 -7.19
N LYS A 137 14.62 10.48 -6.13
CA LYS A 137 13.66 10.08 -5.10
C LYS A 137 12.59 11.16 -4.89
N PRO A 138 11.82 11.55 -5.93
CA PRO A 138 10.81 12.58 -5.83
C PRO A 138 9.78 12.25 -4.75
N THR A 139 9.31 13.24 -4.00
CA THR A 139 8.15 13.08 -3.10
C THR A 139 6.87 13.15 -3.90
N GLY A 140 5.79 12.52 -3.44
CA GLY A 140 4.51 12.54 -4.17
C GLY A 140 4.01 13.96 -4.48
N ASN A 141 4.23 14.93 -3.59
CA ASN A 141 3.93 16.35 -3.86
C ASN A 141 4.67 16.89 -5.10
N ARG A 142 5.97 16.57 -5.26
CA ARG A 142 6.72 16.96 -6.47
C ARG A 142 6.17 16.29 -7.73
N ILE A 143 5.69 15.06 -7.60
CA ILE A 143 5.06 14.36 -8.72
C ILE A 143 3.71 15.01 -9.07
N LEU A 144 2.90 15.37 -8.07
CA LEU A 144 1.64 16.10 -8.28
C LEU A 144 1.87 17.48 -8.90
N GLU A 145 2.96 18.18 -8.54
CA GLU A 145 3.37 19.43 -9.19
C GLU A 145 3.64 19.23 -10.69
N LEU A 146 4.25 18.12 -11.08
CA LEU A 146 4.48 17.77 -12.50
C LEU A 146 3.18 17.41 -13.24
N LEU A 147 2.17 16.89 -12.55
CA LEU A 147 0.87 16.55 -13.14
C LEU A 147 -0.10 17.73 -13.18
N LYS A 148 0.12 18.77 -12.37
CA LYS A 148 -0.76 19.96 -12.27
C LYS A 148 -0.96 20.73 -13.59
N PRO A 149 0.04 20.89 -14.46
CA PRO A 149 -0.12 21.64 -15.72
C PRO A 149 -0.87 20.86 -16.81
N ILE A 150 -1.22 19.59 -16.57
CA ILE A 150 -1.92 18.77 -17.57
C ILE A 150 -3.30 19.38 -17.85
N GLN A 151 -3.57 19.65 -19.12
CA GLN A 151 -4.87 20.06 -19.61
C GLN A 151 -5.21 19.22 -20.84
N THR A 152 -6.50 19.00 -21.08
CA THR A 152 -7.01 18.30 -22.26
C THR A 152 -7.94 19.23 -23.02
N ILE A 153 -7.86 19.20 -24.34
CA ILE A 153 -8.80 19.92 -25.22
C ILE A 153 -9.80 18.90 -25.76
N GLY A 154 -11.08 19.13 -25.46
CA GLY A 154 -12.18 18.38 -26.06
C GLY A 154 -12.69 19.09 -27.31
N TYR A 155 -12.95 18.33 -28.37
CA TYR A 155 -13.63 18.81 -29.57
C TYR A 155 -14.52 17.72 -30.14
N VAL A 156 -15.41 18.11 -31.06
CA VAL A 156 -16.32 17.19 -31.74
C VAL A 156 -15.90 17.14 -33.21
N GLU A 157 -15.67 15.93 -33.72
CA GLU A 157 -15.37 15.67 -35.12
C GLU A 157 -16.50 14.81 -35.71
N GLY A 158 -17.47 15.47 -36.36
CA GLY A 158 -18.70 14.83 -36.80
C GLY A 158 -19.60 14.49 -35.61
N ASP A 159 -19.93 13.21 -35.45
CA ASP A 159 -20.69 12.68 -34.29
C ASP A 159 -19.79 12.11 -33.18
N LYS A 160 -18.46 12.20 -33.33
CA LYS A 160 -17.51 11.67 -32.35
C LYS A 160 -16.97 12.77 -31.46
N GLU A 161 -17.09 12.58 -30.15
CA GLU A 161 -16.32 13.36 -29.20
C GLU A 161 -14.87 12.88 -29.21
N CYS A 162 -13.93 13.83 -29.23
CA CYS A 162 -12.50 13.58 -29.23
C CYS A 162 -11.84 14.38 -28.11
N ARG A 163 -10.75 13.85 -27.55
CA ARG A 163 -9.89 14.56 -26.59
C ARG A 163 -8.45 14.47 -27.01
N ILE A 164 -7.77 15.61 -27.00
CA ILE A 164 -6.33 15.70 -27.25
C ILE A 164 -5.61 16.30 -26.04
N LEU A 165 -4.34 15.92 -25.94
CA LEU A 165 -3.42 16.38 -24.93
C LEU A 165 -2.49 17.40 -25.59
N PRO A 166 -2.72 18.72 -25.44
CA PRO A 166 -1.80 19.72 -25.96
C PRO A 166 -0.41 19.60 -25.33
N GLU A 167 0.62 19.93 -26.10
CA GLU A 167 1.97 20.08 -25.58
C GLU A 167 2.05 21.34 -24.70
N ILE A 168 2.08 21.14 -23.39
CA ILE A 168 2.21 22.21 -22.40
C ILE A 168 3.62 22.17 -21.83
N PRO A 169 4.34 23.31 -21.75
CA PRO A 169 5.65 23.37 -21.12
C PRO A 169 5.62 22.84 -19.69
N ASN A 170 6.52 21.90 -19.40
CA ASN A 170 6.69 21.29 -18.09
C ASN A 170 8.18 20.98 -17.87
N GLU A 171 8.57 20.70 -16.62
CA GLU A 171 9.97 20.37 -16.30
C GLU A 171 10.38 19.01 -16.91
N GLU A 172 9.41 18.13 -17.15
CA GLU A 172 9.58 16.83 -17.78
C GLU A 172 8.52 16.59 -18.85
N PRO A 173 8.84 15.88 -19.96
CA PRO A 173 7.84 15.47 -20.93
C PRO A 173 6.73 14.65 -20.28
N LEU A 174 5.49 14.96 -20.62
CA LEU A 174 4.33 14.31 -20.02
C LEU A 174 4.33 12.80 -20.24
N GLU A 175 4.68 12.35 -21.45
CA GLU A 175 4.80 10.92 -21.75
C GLU A 175 5.80 10.20 -20.84
N ARG A 176 6.92 10.86 -20.49
CA ARG A 176 7.92 10.33 -19.57
C ARG A 176 7.38 10.27 -18.14
N ILE A 177 6.67 11.31 -17.70
CA ILE A 177 6.03 11.31 -16.37
C ILE A 177 5.03 10.15 -16.28
N LEU A 178 4.17 9.98 -17.29
CA LEU A 178 3.13 8.94 -17.32
C LEU A 178 3.75 7.54 -17.38
N SER A 179 4.78 7.33 -18.20
CA SER A 179 5.44 6.03 -18.30
C SER A 179 6.09 5.61 -16.97
N LEU A 180 6.73 6.54 -16.26
CA LEU A 180 7.34 6.29 -14.94
C LEU A 180 6.32 5.89 -13.86
N ILE A 181 5.07 6.37 -13.94
CA ILE A 181 3.98 5.96 -13.03
C ILE A 181 3.17 4.76 -13.54
N GLY A 182 3.56 4.19 -14.69
CA GLY A 182 2.90 3.05 -15.31
C GLY A 182 1.54 3.39 -15.90
N LEU A 183 1.40 4.58 -16.48
CA LEU A 183 0.22 5.05 -17.18
C LEU A 183 0.56 5.46 -18.61
N THR A 184 -0.46 5.51 -19.44
CA THR A 184 -0.37 5.89 -20.86
C THR A 184 -1.22 7.14 -21.11
N PRO A 185 -0.92 7.97 -22.13
CA PRO A 185 -1.69 9.19 -22.42
C PRO A 185 -3.17 8.96 -22.73
N ASP A 186 -3.53 7.74 -23.12
CA ASP A 186 -4.91 7.29 -23.35
C ASP A 186 -5.84 7.50 -22.15
N ILE A 187 -5.32 7.55 -20.91
CA ILE A 187 -6.13 7.87 -19.73
C ILE A 187 -6.80 9.25 -19.82
N TYR A 188 -6.24 10.16 -20.63
CA TYR A 188 -6.74 11.52 -20.84
C TYR A 188 -7.46 11.68 -22.18
N THR A 189 -7.07 10.90 -23.19
CA THR A 189 -7.62 11.02 -24.56
C THR A 189 -8.75 10.04 -24.86
N SER A 190 -8.80 8.90 -24.18
CA SER A 190 -9.89 7.93 -24.35
C SER A 190 -11.18 8.45 -23.70
N ILE A 191 -12.22 8.55 -24.50
CA ILE A 191 -13.57 8.80 -24.00
C ILE A 191 -14.18 7.43 -23.72
N ARG A 192 -14.35 7.12 -22.43
CA ARG A 192 -14.99 5.88 -22.00
C ARG A 192 -16.49 6.11 -21.95
N GLU A 193 -17.23 5.33 -22.73
CA GLU A 193 -18.68 5.21 -22.54
C GLU A 193 -18.90 4.64 -21.14
N TYR A 194 -19.42 5.45 -20.23
CA TYR A 194 -19.78 4.95 -18.91
C TYR A 194 -20.97 3.99 -19.06
N PRO A 195 -20.86 2.72 -18.65
CA PRO A 195 -22.07 1.95 -18.41
C PRO A 195 -22.81 2.65 -17.26
N HIS A 196 -24.02 3.11 -17.58
CA HIS A 196 -25.02 3.72 -16.71
C HIS A 196 -24.78 3.54 -15.20
N TYR A 197 -24.20 4.53 -14.54
CA TYR A 197 -24.43 4.77 -13.10
C TYR A 197 -25.65 5.69 -12.92
N LEU A 198 -26.69 5.45 -13.71
CA LEU A 198 -28.03 5.94 -13.41
C LEU A 198 -28.69 4.87 -12.54
N LEU A 199 -28.59 5.11 -11.24
CA LEU A 199 -29.47 4.52 -10.25
C LEU A 199 -30.92 4.81 -10.67
N GLU A 200 -31.70 3.75 -10.89
CA GLU A 200 -33.16 3.79 -10.72
C GLU A 200 -33.51 4.08 -9.24
#